data_AF-A0A7G9WJL6-F1
#
_entry.id   AF-A0A7G9WJL6-F1
#
_cell.length_a   1.000
_cell.length_b   1.000
_cell.length_c   1.000
_cell.angle_alpha   90.00
_cell.angle_beta   90.00
_cell.angle_gamma   90.00
#
_symmetry.space_group_name_H-M   'P 1'
#
loop_
_entity.id
_entity.type
_entity.pdbx_description
1 polymer ?
#
loop_
_entity_poly.entity_id
_entity_poly.type
_entity_poly.pdbx_seq_one_letter_code
_entity_poly.pdbx_strand_id
1 'polypeptide(L)'
;MQKITEETKKKVVKLHIQDGRTITSLAAEYGICHATVSNWIRAYREECQTNDATKTENELMQEVRQLRQKLAESEKENDFPKKSSGILREGNQLVVYRFIEKHQRKFGIRWLLKRVGIYPNAYYNYLKQAKASYYARKNEIYRKIKDIYHEFGGILGHRGMRVFLAREHIFLSKTTVHKYMNKELHLQCVCRRKRPGYKKGHAHKIFPNLLNRNFVADKANQVWCTDFTYVFLTNGSMRYSCTIIDLYDRSVVASKTGKWITSGLAIRTLKKALHSQKKKPQNLILHSDQGSQFTSIQFIRYCQKHGIVQSMSAAGCPYDNAPMERYYNTFKAELINRFNFRTDEELTYAVSEYAYVWYNQIRPHSYNDYRTPYEARFGLNQFRQLCYKNA
;
A
#
# COMPACT_ATOMS: atom_id res chain seq x y z
N MET A 1 -6.31 -12.92 -75.54
CA MET A 1 -7.06 -13.51 -74.42
C MET A 1 -6.74 -14.99 -74.36
N GLN A 2 -6.00 -15.45 -73.35
CA GLN A 2 -5.75 -16.88 -73.15
C GLN A 2 -7.09 -17.59 -72.98
N LYS A 3 -7.39 -18.59 -73.81
CA LYS A 3 -8.55 -19.45 -73.64
C LYS A 3 -8.38 -20.19 -72.31
N ILE A 4 -9.19 -19.84 -71.31
CA ILE A 4 -9.26 -20.55 -70.04
C ILE A 4 -9.87 -21.92 -70.35
N THR A 5 -9.06 -22.97 -70.25
CA THR A 5 -9.49 -24.36 -70.47
C THR A 5 -10.26 -24.88 -69.27
N GLU A 6 -11.25 -25.76 -69.47
CA GLU A 6 -11.98 -26.42 -68.36
C GLU A 6 -11.05 -27.15 -67.39
N GLU A 7 -9.88 -27.61 -67.85
CA GLU A 7 -8.83 -28.16 -66.99
C GLU A 7 -8.26 -27.14 -65.99
N THR A 8 -8.09 -25.89 -66.40
CA THR A 8 -7.60 -24.82 -65.52
C THR A 8 -8.63 -24.47 -64.45
N LYS A 9 -9.92 -24.48 -64.80
CA LYS A 9 -11.03 -24.32 -63.85
C LYS A 9 -11.04 -25.45 -62.81
N LYS A 10 -11.02 -26.72 -63.24
CA LYS A 10 -10.96 -27.88 -62.33
C LYS A 10 -9.74 -27.85 -61.41
N LYS A 11 -8.57 -27.46 -61.94
CA LYS A 11 -7.32 -27.34 -61.17
C LYS A 11 -7.40 -26.25 -60.10
N VAL A 12 -7.92 -25.07 -60.42
CA VAL A 12 -8.08 -23.96 -59.47
C VAL A 12 -9.06 -24.33 -58.35
N VAL A 13 -10.18 -24.97 -58.68
CA VAL A 13 -11.15 -25.45 -57.68
C VAL A 13 -10.52 -26.51 -56.77
N LYS A 14 -9.78 -27.48 -57.34
CA LYS A 14 -9.06 -28.51 -56.57
C LYS A 14 -8.03 -27.90 -55.61
N LEU A 15 -7.23 -26.93 -56.06
CA LEU A 15 -6.25 -26.24 -55.20
C LEU A 15 -6.93 -25.45 -54.06
N HIS A 16 -8.12 -24.89 -54.29
CA HIS A 16 -8.86 -24.21 -53.23
C HIS A 16 -9.43 -25.18 -52.19
N ILE A 17 -10.02 -26.29 -52.63
CA ILE A 17 -10.70 -27.25 -51.76
C ILE A 17 -9.70 -28.15 -51.03
N GLN A 18 -8.74 -28.72 -51.75
CA GLN A 18 -7.74 -29.68 -51.24
C GLN A 18 -6.59 -28.98 -50.49
N ASP A 19 -6.04 -27.90 -51.04
CA ASP A 19 -4.88 -27.22 -50.42
C ASP A 19 -5.30 -26.02 -49.55
N GLY A 20 -6.57 -25.60 -49.59
CA GLY A 20 -7.08 -24.51 -48.76
C GLY A 20 -6.53 -23.13 -49.13
N ARG A 21 -5.97 -22.94 -50.34
CA ARG A 21 -5.42 -21.66 -50.80
C ARG A 21 -6.49 -20.59 -50.87
N THR A 22 -6.15 -19.35 -50.57
CA THR A 22 -7.09 -18.23 -50.64
C THR A 22 -7.42 -17.87 -52.09
N ILE A 23 -8.65 -17.43 -52.33
CA ILE A 23 -9.13 -17.00 -53.66
C ILE A 23 -8.23 -15.88 -54.20
N THR A 24 -7.78 -14.98 -53.33
CA THR A 24 -6.85 -13.89 -53.66
C THR A 24 -5.49 -14.40 -54.15
N SER A 25 -4.93 -15.43 -53.51
CA SER A 25 -3.65 -16.02 -53.92
C SER A 25 -3.76 -16.71 -55.28
N LEU A 26 -4.86 -17.43 -55.52
CA LEU A 26 -5.10 -18.14 -56.76
C LEU A 26 -5.40 -17.18 -57.92
N ALA A 27 -6.15 -16.10 -57.66
CA ALA A 27 -6.40 -15.04 -58.62
C ALA A 27 -5.09 -14.38 -59.09
N ALA A 28 -4.17 -14.10 -58.16
CA ALA A 28 -2.87 -13.51 -58.47
C ALA A 28 -1.93 -14.47 -59.22
N GLU A 29 -1.86 -15.75 -58.81
CA GLU A 29 -0.98 -16.76 -59.41
C GLU A 29 -1.36 -17.11 -60.85
N TYR A 30 -2.66 -17.20 -61.13
CA TYR A 30 -3.17 -17.58 -62.46
C TYR A 30 -3.58 -16.37 -63.32
N GLY A 31 -3.48 -15.14 -62.81
CA GLY A 31 -3.86 -13.92 -63.53
C GLY A 31 -5.38 -13.82 -63.80
N ILE A 32 -6.21 -14.44 -62.95
CA ILE A 32 -7.67 -14.53 -63.13
C ILE A 32 -8.36 -13.54 -62.19
N CYS A 33 -9.47 -12.93 -62.63
CA CYS A 33 -10.24 -12.05 -61.77
C CYS A 33 -10.83 -12.81 -60.56
N HIS A 34 -10.79 -12.19 -59.39
CA HIS A 34 -11.31 -12.76 -58.14
C HIS A 34 -12.76 -13.26 -58.25
N ALA A 35 -13.62 -12.50 -58.94
CA ALA A 35 -15.03 -12.86 -59.15
C ALA A 35 -15.18 -14.16 -59.96
N THR A 36 -14.31 -14.39 -60.94
CA THR A 36 -14.32 -15.58 -61.78
C THR A 36 -13.97 -16.83 -60.98
N VAL A 37 -12.93 -16.78 -60.14
CA VAL A 37 -12.54 -17.88 -59.25
C VAL A 37 -13.64 -18.17 -58.24
N SER A 38 -14.27 -17.12 -57.67
CA SER A 38 -15.38 -17.29 -56.73
C SER A 38 -16.61 -17.93 -57.38
N ASN A 39 -16.93 -17.56 -58.62
CA ASN A 39 -18.04 -18.15 -59.37
C ASN A 39 -17.78 -19.63 -59.70
N TRP A 40 -16.55 -20.01 -60.04
CA TRP A 40 -16.21 -21.42 -60.29
C TRP A 40 -16.33 -22.28 -59.05
N ILE A 41 -15.91 -21.78 -57.89
CA ILE A 41 -16.06 -22.49 -56.62
C ILE A 41 -17.55 -22.65 -56.26
N ARG A 42 -18.38 -21.62 -56.52
CA ARG A 42 -19.82 -21.69 -56.30
C ARG A 42 -20.49 -22.73 -57.21
N ALA A 43 -20.22 -22.67 -58.51
CA ALA A 43 -20.75 -23.62 -59.49
C ALA A 43 -20.38 -25.07 -59.14
N TYR A 44 -19.12 -25.31 -58.73
CA TYR A 44 -18.69 -26.64 -58.29
C TYR A 44 -19.43 -27.13 -57.04
N ARG A 45 -19.71 -26.24 -56.07
CA ARG A 45 -20.49 -26.59 -54.88
C ARG A 45 -21.96 -26.91 -55.20
N GLU A 46 -22.53 -26.24 -56.18
CA GLU A 46 -23.89 -26.52 -56.69
C GLU A 46 -23.93 -27.86 -57.43
N GLU A 47 -22.94 -28.16 -58.29
CA GLU A 47 -22.79 -29.46 -58.96
C GLU A 47 -22.66 -30.63 -57.96
N CYS A 48 -21.92 -30.44 -56.86
CA CYS A 48 -21.81 -31.43 -55.78
C CYS A 48 -23.14 -31.76 -55.08
N GLN A 49 -24.16 -30.91 -55.17
CA GLN A 49 -25.48 -31.20 -54.57
C GLN A 49 -26.35 -32.08 -55.48
N THR A 50 -26.09 -32.07 -56.79
CA THR A 50 -26.91 -32.75 -57.80
C THR A 50 -26.32 -34.06 -58.31
N ASN A 51 -25.00 -34.28 -58.16
CA ASN A 51 -24.30 -35.41 -58.74
C ASN A 51 -23.44 -36.16 -57.70
N ASP A 52 -23.80 -37.42 -57.42
CA ASP A 52 -23.15 -38.28 -56.40
C ASP A 52 -21.65 -38.52 -56.64
N ALA A 53 -21.21 -38.56 -57.90
CA ALA A 53 -19.79 -38.74 -58.22
C ALA A 53 -18.95 -37.52 -57.78
N THR A 54 -19.45 -36.31 -58.05
CA THR A 54 -18.78 -35.05 -57.66
C THR A 54 -18.86 -34.76 -56.16
N LYS A 55 -19.89 -35.29 -55.50
CA LYS A 55 -20.02 -35.25 -54.04
C LYS A 55 -18.93 -36.10 -53.36
N THR A 56 -18.76 -37.34 -53.82
CA THR A 56 -17.73 -38.27 -53.32
C THR A 56 -16.32 -37.71 -53.54
N GLU A 57 -16.05 -37.10 -54.70
CA GLU A 57 -14.76 -36.47 -54.99
C GLU A 57 -14.48 -35.28 -54.04
N ASN A 58 -15.48 -34.46 -53.74
CA ASN A 58 -15.35 -33.34 -52.79
C ASN A 58 -15.13 -33.83 -51.35
N GLU A 59 -15.83 -34.88 -50.91
CA GLU A 59 -15.61 -35.50 -49.59
C GLU A 59 -14.16 -36.02 -49.45
N LEU A 60 -13.65 -36.73 -50.46
CA LEU A 60 -12.25 -37.17 -50.52
C LEU A 60 -11.26 -35.99 -50.50
N MET A 61 -11.52 -34.92 -51.25
CA MET A 61 -10.66 -33.71 -51.24
C MET A 61 -10.65 -33.04 -49.86
N GLN A 62 -11.78 -33.01 -49.17
CA GLN A 62 -11.89 -32.47 -47.82
C GLN A 62 -11.19 -33.37 -46.80
N GLU A 63 -11.28 -34.69 -46.92
CA GLU A 63 -10.58 -35.65 -46.07
C GLU A 63 -9.07 -35.53 -46.24
N VAL A 64 -8.56 -35.48 -47.48
CA VAL A 64 -7.14 -35.26 -47.76
C VAL A 64 -6.65 -33.94 -47.14
N ARG A 65 -7.47 -32.89 -47.19
CA ARG A 65 -7.16 -31.62 -46.52
C ARG A 65 -7.09 -31.78 -45.01
N GLN A 66 -8.06 -32.46 -44.39
CA GLN A 66 -8.06 -32.70 -42.94
C GLN A 66 -6.84 -33.52 -42.51
N LEU A 67 -6.49 -34.57 -43.26
CA LEU A 67 -5.32 -35.41 -42.98
C LEU A 67 -4.02 -34.62 -43.11
N ARG A 68 -3.87 -33.78 -44.15
CA ARG A 68 -2.71 -32.88 -44.30
C ARG A 68 -2.62 -31.87 -43.17
N GLN A 69 -3.76 -31.32 -42.72
CA GLN A 69 -3.79 -30.43 -41.55
C GLN A 69 -3.35 -31.13 -40.27
N LYS A 70 -3.85 -32.36 -40.04
CA LYS A 70 -3.45 -33.18 -38.89
C LYS A 70 -1.97 -33.52 -38.94
N LEU A 71 -1.44 -33.89 -40.10
CA LEU A 71 -0.01 -34.21 -40.28
C LEU A 71 0.87 -33.00 -39.99
N ALA A 72 0.51 -31.82 -40.53
CA ALA A 72 1.22 -30.57 -40.25
C ALA A 72 1.10 -30.15 -38.77
N GLU A 73 -0.01 -30.47 -38.10
CA GLU A 73 -0.17 -30.22 -36.66
C GLU A 73 0.73 -31.17 -35.84
N SER A 74 0.75 -32.47 -36.16
CA SER A 74 1.60 -33.47 -35.51
C SER A 74 3.10 -33.21 -35.72
N GLU A 75 3.51 -32.76 -36.91
CA GLU A 75 4.90 -32.33 -37.17
C GLU A 75 5.30 -31.15 -36.29
N LYS A 76 4.42 -30.14 -36.16
CA LYS A 76 4.65 -29.02 -35.25
C LYS A 76 4.71 -29.45 -33.78
N GLU A 77 3.90 -30.43 -33.38
CA GLU A 77 3.94 -30.96 -32.02
C GLU A 77 5.23 -31.74 -31.72
N ASN A 78 5.74 -32.50 -32.69
CA ASN A 78 7.01 -33.23 -32.54
C ASN A 78 8.21 -32.27 -32.45
N ASP A 79 8.21 -31.21 -33.25
CA ASP A 79 9.23 -30.17 -33.25
C ASP A 79 9.14 -29.23 -32.03
N PHE A 80 8.00 -29.23 -31.34
CA PHE A 80 7.81 -28.41 -30.16
C PHE A 80 8.66 -28.97 -29.01
N PRO A 81 9.55 -28.16 -28.41
CA PRO A 81 10.48 -28.65 -27.40
C PRO A 81 9.72 -29.24 -26.21
N LYS A 82 9.82 -30.56 -26.00
CA LYS A 82 9.13 -31.32 -24.94
C LYS A 82 9.38 -30.77 -23.52
N LYS A 83 10.48 -30.04 -23.29
CA LYS A 83 10.85 -29.39 -22.01
C LYS A 83 10.32 -27.96 -21.82
N SER A 84 9.64 -27.37 -22.81
CA SER A 84 9.08 -26.01 -22.70
C SER A 84 7.96 -25.91 -21.66
N SER A 85 7.28 -27.02 -21.34
CA SER A 85 6.25 -27.08 -20.30
C SER A 85 6.75 -26.67 -18.91
N GLY A 86 8.03 -26.91 -18.59
CA GLY A 86 8.64 -26.47 -17.34
C GLY A 86 8.86 -24.95 -17.29
N ILE A 87 9.35 -24.37 -18.38
CA ILE A 87 9.59 -22.92 -18.55
C ILE A 87 8.28 -22.13 -18.55
N LEU A 88 7.19 -22.74 -19.04
CA LEU A 88 5.86 -22.15 -19.10
C LEU A 88 5.04 -22.32 -17.80
N ARG A 89 5.51 -23.13 -16.84
CA ARG A 89 4.84 -23.37 -15.54
C ARG A 89 5.22 -22.35 -14.47
N GLU A 90 6.42 -21.78 -14.54
CA GLU A 90 6.77 -20.61 -13.74
C GLU A 90 5.92 -19.45 -14.26
N GLY A 91 4.94 -18.98 -13.47
CA GLY A 91 3.88 -18.03 -13.88
C GLY A 91 4.31 -16.62 -14.33
N ASN A 92 5.50 -16.48 -14.90
CA ASN A 92 6.04 -15.26 -15.47
C ASN A 92 5.64 -15.12 -16.95
N GLN A 93 4.56 -14.39 -17.20
CA GLN A 93 4.04 -14.10 -18.54
C GLN A 93 5.10 -13.50 -19.49
N LEU A 94 6.14 -12.82 -18.99
CA LEU A 94 7.21 -12.27 -19.82
C LEU A 94 8.10 -13.35 -20.44
N VAL A 95 8.36 -14.43 -19.71
CA VAL A 95 9.14 -15.58 -20.21
C VAL A 95 8.38 -16.24 -21.37
N VAL A 96 7.06 -16.34 -21.21
CA VAL A 96 6.16 -16.84 -22.25
C VAL A 96 6.19 -15.97 -23.50
N TYR A 97 6.10 -14.64 -23.36
CA TYR A 97 6.15 -13.74 -24.51
C TYR A 97 7.48 -13.78 -25.25
N ARG A 98 8.61 -13.85 -24.53
CA ARG A 98 9.95 -14.03 -25.12
C ARG A 98 10.08 -15.36 -25.88
N PHE A 99 9.48 -16.43 -25.37
CA PHE A 99 9.45 -17.72 -26.04
C PHE A 99 8.64 -17.65 -27.36
N ILE A 100 7.49 -16.97 -27.35
CA ILE A 100 6.68 -16.75 -28.56
C ILE A 100 7.49 -15.95 -29.60
N GLU A 101 8.17 -14.87 -29.21
CA GLU A 101 8.99 -14.07 -30.13
C GLU A 101 10.12 -14.86 -30.79
N LYS A 102 10.77 -15.77 -30.05
CA LYS A 102 11.85 -16.62 -30.57
C LYS A 102 11.35 -17.66 -31.57
N HIS A 103 10.16 -18.22 -31.33
CA HIS A 103 9.64 -19.37 -32.08
C HIS A 103 8.52 -19.02 -33.08
N GLN A 104 8.10 -17.76 -33.16
CA GLN A 104 6.99 -17.30 -34.01
C GLN A 104 7.17 -17.62 -35.50
N ARG A 105 8.41 -17.53 -36.01
CA ARG A 105 8.72 -17.80 -37.43
C ARG A 105 8.59 -19.28 -37.79
N LYS A 106 8.87 -20.17 -36.83
CA LYS A 106 8.86 -21.62 -37.04
C LYS A 106 7.46 -22.23 -36.93
N PHE A 107 6.69 -21.85 -35.90
CA PHE A 107 5.39 -22.50 -35.61
C PHE A 107 4.16 -21.67 -36.00
N GLY A 108 4.33 -20.35 -36.11
CA GLY A 108 3.26 -19.38 -36.33
C GLY A 108 2.64 -18.88 -35.02
N ILE A 109 2.38 -17.56 -34.96
CA ILE A 109 1.93 -16.86 -33.73
C ILE A 109 0.62 -17.43 -33.20
N ARG A 110 -0.40 -17.63 -34.06
CA ARG A 110 -1.71 -18.14 -33.63
C ARG A 110 -1.64 -19.55 -33.03
N TRP A 111 -0.77 -20.40 -33.57
CA TRP A 111 -0.58 -21.76 -33.08
C TRP A 111 0.10 -21.75 -31.70
N LEU A 112 1.15 -20.94 -31.54
CA LEU A 112 1.85 -20.78 -30.25
C LEU A 112 0.93 -20.20 -29.16
N LEU A 113 0.14 -19.17 -29.48
CA LEU A 113 -0.80 -18.57 -28.54
C LEU A 113 -1.86 -19.58 -28.06
N LYS A 114 -2.40 -20.40 -28.98
CA LYS A 114 -3.34 -21.47 -28.65
C LYS A 114 -2.69 -22.53 -27.75
N ARG A 115 -1.46 -22.94 -28.06
CA ARG A 115 -0.75 -23.98 -27.28
C ARG A 115 -0.39 -23.52 -25.88
N VAL A 116 -0.05 -22.24 -25.70
CA VAL A 116 0.32 -21.68 -24.40
C VAL A 116 -0.91 -21.15 -23.62
N GLY A 117 -2.09 -21.11 -24.24
CA GLY A 117 -3.31 -20.65 -23.58
C GLY A 117 -3.39 -19.13 -23.37
N ILE A 118 -2.74 -18.34 -24.24
CA ILE A 118 -2.75 -16.88 -24.17
C ILE A 118 -3.67 -16.30 -25.24
N TYR A 119 -4.55 -15.38 -24.84
CA TYR A 119 -5.38 -14.63 -25.78
C TYR A 119 -4.54 -13.71 -26.67
N PRO A 120 -4.80 -13.63 -28.00
CA PRO A 120 -4.06 -12.76 -28.91
C PRO A 120 -3.98 -11.30 -28.46
N ASN A 121 -5.07 -10.75 -27.89
CA ASN A 121 -5.09 -9.39 -27.38
C ASN A 121 -4.06 -9.14 -26.27
N ALA A 122 -3.80 -10.13 -25.41
CA ALA A 122 -2.79 -10.00 -24.35
C ALA A 122 -1.36 -9.89 -24.94
N TYR A 123 -1.06 -10.68 -25.97
CA TYR A 123 0.23 -10.65 -26.67
C TYR A 123 0.44 -9.34 -27.44
N TYR A 124 -0.58 -8.86 -28.17
CA TYR A 124 -0.47 -7.58 -28.88
C TYR A 124 -0.43 -6.38 -27.93
N ASN A 125 -1.10 -6.43 -26.78
CA ASN A 125 -0.97 -5.40 -25.74
C ASN A 125 0.43 -5.37 -25.11
N TYR A 126 1.09 -6.53 -25.01
CA TYR A 126 2.50 -6.63 -24.62
C TYR A 126 3.41 -5.98 -25.67
N LEU A 127 3.24 -6.31 -26.95
CA LEU A 127 4.04 -5.72 -28.05
C LEU A 127 3.87 -4.21 -28.14
N LYS A 128 2.64 -3.71 -27.98
CA LYS A 128 2.34 -2.26 -27.95
C LYS A 128 2.79 -1.57 -26.67
N GLN A 129 3.36 -2.31 -25.71
CA GLN A 129 3.74 -1.81 -24.39
C GLN A 129 2.62 -0.99 -23.73
N ALA A 130 1.36 -1.39 -23.88
CA ALA A 130 0.20 -0.58 -23.49
C ALA A 130 0.17 -0.22 -21.99
N LYS A 131 0.92 -0.95 -21.17
CA LYS A 131 1.08 -0.71 -19.72
C LYS A 131 2.39 -0.02 -19.33
N ALA A 132 3.25 0.38 -20.27
CA ALA A 132 4.53 1.00 -19.94
C ALA A 132 4.37 2.28 -19.12
N SER A 133 3.42 3.16 -19.50
CA SER A 133 3.09 4.37 -18.74
C SER A 133 2.60 4.06 -17.32
N TYR A 134 1.78 3.01 -17.16
CA TYR A 134 1.33 2.53 -15.85
C TYR A 134 2.50 2.06 -14.98
N TYR A 135 3.41 1.24 -15.52
CA TYR A 135 4.58 0.77 -14.76
C TYR A 135 5.57 1.90 -14.45
N ALA A 136 5.74 2.86 -15.36
CA ALA A 136 6.56 4.06 -15.11
C ALA A 136 6.01 4.86 -13.93
N ARG A 137 4.71 5.19 -13.94
CA ARG A 137 4.04 5.87 -12.82
C ARG A 137 4.11 5.07 -11.52
N LYS A 138 3.92 3.75 -11.59
CA LYS A 138 4.03 2.86 -10.43
C LYS A 138 5.44 2.87 -9.83
N ASN A 139 6.47 2.83 -10.68
CA ASN A 139 7.88 2.90 -10.25
C ASN A 139 8.23 4.27 -9.65
N GLU A 140 7.67 5.35 -10.17
CA GLU A 140 7.80 6.68 -9.55
C GLU A 140 7.19 6.72 -8.14
N ILE A 141 5.99 6.17 -7.97
CA ILE A 141 5.36 6.01 -6.65
C ILE A 141 6.25 5.16 -5.74
N TYR A 142 6.91 4.12 -6.26
CA TYR A 142 7.80 3.27 -5.46
C TYR A 142 9.03 4.01 -4.98
N ARG A 143 9.62 4.86 -5.82
CA ARG A 143 10.72 5.73 -5.41
C ARG A 143 10.26 6.67 -4.30
N LYS A 144 9.15 7.39 -4.50
CA LYS A 144 8.60 8.30 -3.48
C LYS A 144 8.28 7.60 -2.15
N ILE A 145 7.70 6.40 -2.18
CA ILE A 145 7.45 5.61 -0.96
C ILE A 145 8.77 5.27 -0.25
N LYS A 146 9.80 4.87 -0.99
CA LYS A 146 11.11 4.56 -0.41
C LYS A 146 11.78 5.80 0.16
N ASP A 147 11.75 6.92 -0.56
CA ASP A 147 12.34 8.18 -0.15
C ASP A 147 11.74 8.63 1.20
N ILE A 148 10.41 8.71 1.27
CA ILE A 148 9.67 9.05 2.51
C ILE A 148 9.96 8.03 3.62
N TYR A 149 10.01 6.74 3.28
CA TYR A 149 10.27 5.70 4.28
C TYR A 149 11.65 5.86 4.89
N HIS A 150 12.68 6.09 4.09
CA HIS A 150 14.06 6.24 4.56
C HIS A 150 14.31 7.60 5.23
N GLU A 151 13.68 8.68 4.76
CA GLU A 151 13.69 10.00 5.38
C GLU A 151 13.25 9.93 6.85
N PHE A 152 12.14 9.23 7.13
CA PHE A 152 11.64 9.04 8.50
C PHE A 152 12.16 7.77 9.18
N GLY A 153 13.19 7.13 8.61
CA GLY A 153 13.82 5.93 9.14
C GLY A 153 12.86 4.75 9.35
N GLY A 154 11.76 4.62 8.63
CA GLY A 154 10.84 3.49 8.72
C GLY A 154 9.81 3.54 9.85
N ILE A 155 9.59 4.73 10.45
CA ILE A 155 8.50 4.95 11.42
C ILE A 155 7.13 4.75 10.77
N LEU A 156 6.99 5.21 9.53
CA LEU A 156 5.70 5.31 8.87
C LEU A 156 5.19 3.97 8.38
N GLY A 157 4.02 3.57 8.89
CA GLY A 157 3.20 2.52 8.28
C GLY A 157 2.36 3.04 7.11
N HIS A 158 1.69 2.13 6.41
CA HIS A 158 0.88 2.45 5.23
C HIS A 158 -0.16 3.57 5.46
N ARG A 159 -0.70 3.72 6.68
CA ARG A 159 -1.65 4.80 7.02
C ARG A 159 -0.98 6.16 7.02
N GLY A 160 0.18 6.28 7.67
CA GLY A 160 0.97 7.51 7.68
C GLY A 160 1.54 7.82 6.30
N MET A 161 2.09 6.81 5.62
CA MET A 161 2.62 6.93 4.26
C MET A 161 1.59 7.51 3.28
N ARG A 162 0.32 7.07 3.37
CA ARG A 162 -0.76 7.65 2.56
C ARG A 162 -0.91 9.16 2.77
N VAL A 163 -0.76 9.65 4.00
CA VAL A 163 -0.88 11.08 4.32
C VAL A 163 0.29 11.87 3.73
N PHE A 164 1.52 11.35 3.87
CA PHE A 164 2.69 11.98 3.27
C PHE A 164 2.63 11.98 1.73
N LEU A 165 2.19 10.88 1.12
CA LEU A 165 1.95 10.84 -0.32
C LEU A 165 0.88 11.85 -0.75
N ALA A 166 -0.18 12.03 0.03
CA ALA A 166 -1.21 13.04 -0.25
C ALA A 166 -0.67 14.47 -0.15
N ARG A 167 0.29 14.74 0.77
CA ARG A 167 1.01 16.02 0.85
C ARG A 167 1.87 16.29 -0.40
N GLU A 168 2.38 15.23 -1.03
CA GLU A 168 3.08 15.27 -2.32
C GLU A 168 2.12 15.21 -3.54
N HIS A 169 0.82 15.45 -3.34
CA HIS A 169 -0.22 15.37 -4.39
C HIS A 169 -0.44 13.98 -5.03
N ILE A 170 0.03 12.91 -4.38
CA ILE A 170 -0.18 11.52 -4.80
C ILE A 170 -1.31 10.89 -3.98
N PHE A 171 -2.51 10.84 -4.55
CA PHE A 171 -3.68 10.27 -3.90
C PHE A 171 -3.81 8.78 -4.21
N LEU A 172 -3.65 7.95 -3.17
CA LEU A 172 -3.81 6.50 -3.25
C LEU A 172 -4.76 5.99 -2.16
N SER A 173 -5.44 4.88 -2.45
CA SER A 173 -6.24 4.17 -1.46
C SER A 173 -5.34 3.51 -0.40
N LYS A 174 -5.89 3.33 0.79
CA LYS A 174 -5.20 2.65 1.90
C LYS A 174 -4.73 1.24 1.52
N THR A 175 -5.56 0.51 0.76
CA THR A 175 -5.27 -0.85 0.30
C THR A 175 -4.13 -0.89 -0.71
N THR A 176 -4.07 0.10 -1.62
CA THR A 176 -2.98 0.21 -2.59
C THR A 176 -1.66 0.54 -1.91
N VAL A 177 -1.62 1.50 -0.99
CA VAL A 177 -0.39 1.82 -0.23
C VAL A 177 0.06 0.61 0.59
N HIS A 178 -0.87 -0.12 1.21
CA HIS A 178 -0.54 -1.35 1.92
C HIS A 178 0.04 -2.43 0.98
N LYS A 179 -0.56 -2.66 -0.19
CA LYS A 179 -0.04 -3.60 -1.19
C LYS A 179 1.36 -3.21 -1.63
N TYR A 180 1.57 -1.95 -1.99
CA TYR A 180 2.86 -1.45 -2.47
C TYR A 180 3.94 -1.58 -1.39
N MET A 181 3.68 -1.10 -0.17
CA MET A 181 4.65 -1.18 0.92
C MET A 181 4.91 -2.63 1.35
N ASN A 182 3.88 -3.37 1.76
CA ASN A 182 4.07 -4.63 2.49
C ASN A 182 4.24 -5.85 1.58
N LYS A 183 3.58 -5.87 0.41
CA LYS A 183 3.57 -7.05 -0.48
C LYS A 183 4.59 -6.96 -1.61
N GLU A 184 4.80 -5.76 -2.16
CA GLU A 184 5.67 -5.59 -3.32
C GLU A 184 7.06 -5.05 -2.94
N LEU A 185 7.13 -4.05 -2.05
CA LEU A 185 8.41 -3.48 -1.59
C LEU A 185 8.95 -4.13 -0.31
N HIS A 186 8.14 -4.97 0.35
CA HIS A 186 8.47 -5.62 1.62
C HIS A 186 8.89 -4.67 2.75
N LEU A 187 8.42 -3.42 2.72
CA LEU A 187 8.62 -2.42 3.74
C LEU A 187 7.59 -2.60 4.86
N GLN A 188 8.06 -2.62 6.11
CA GLN A 188 7.23 -2.77 7.30
C GLN A 188 7.55 -1.64 8.27
N CYS A 189 6.51 -1.03 8.85
CA CYS A 189 6.73 -0.05 9.90
C CYS A 189 7.22 -0.72 11.19
N VAL A 190 8.03 0.02 11.93
CA VAL A 190 8.44 -0.39 13.27
C VAL A 190 7.21 -0.47 14.18
N CYS A 191 6.87 -1.69 14.60
CA CYS A 191 5.80 -1.95 15.55
C CYS A 191 6.39 -2.42 16.88
N ARG A 192 5.77 -1.99 17.99
CA ARG A 192 6.15 -2.48 19.31
C ARG A 192 5.75 -3.95 19.48
N ARG A 193 6.61 -4.75 20.14
CA ARG A 193 6.22 -6.06 20.69
C ARG A 193 5.10 -5.91 21.74
N LYS A 194 4.12 -6.81 21.70
CA LYS A 194 3.01 -6.88 22.66
C LYS A 194 3.57 -7.09 24.08
N ARG A 195 3.12 -6.27 25.04
CA ARG A 195 3.48 -6.43 26.46
C ARG A 195 2.70 -7.60 27.08
N PRO A 196 3.28 -8.36 28.03
CA PRO A 196 2.51 -9.26 28.88
C PRO A 196 1.54 -8.49 29.78
N GLY A 197 0.49 -9.18 30.26
CA GLY A 197 -0.63 -8.58 31.01
C GLY A 197 -0.21 -7.92 32.34
N TYR A 198 -0.95 -6.88 32.71
CA TYR A 198 -0.75 -6.08 33.92
C TYR A 198 -1.38 -6.75 35.16
N LYS A 199 -0.74 -6.63 36.34
CA LYS A 199 -1.27 -7.06 37.65
C LYS A 199 -1.64 -5.83 38.50
N LYS A 200 -2.81 -5.85 39.17
CA LYS A 200 -3.32 -4.76 40.03
C LYS A 200 -2.52 -4.63 41.33
N GLY A 201 -2.39 -3.39 41.83
CA GLY A 201 -1.87 -3.06 43.17
C GLY A 201 -2.88 -2.26 44.00
N HIS A 202 -2.60 -2.10 45.31
CA HIS A 202 -3.47 -1.42 46.27
C HIS A 202 -3.28 0.11 46.27
N ALA A 203 -4.36 0.84 46.59
CA ALA A 203 -4.48 2.30 46.44
C ALA A 203 -4.06 3.09 47.69
N HIS A 204 -3.48 4.28 47.49
CA HIS A 204 -3.29 5.28 48.55
C HIS A 204 -3.83 6.65 48.11
N LYS A 205 -4.79 7.18 48.87
CA LYS A 205 -5.47 8.49 48.77
C LYS A 205 -6.32 8.72 47.51
N ILE A 206 -7.59 9.10 47.73
CA ILE A 206 -8.63 9.18 46.69
C ILE A 206 -8.83 10.65 46.28
N PHE A 207 -8.45 11.00 45.04
CA PHE A 207 -8.96 12.18 44.34
C PHE A 207 -10.10 11.76 43.40
N PRO A 208 -11.13 12.60 43.18
CA PRO A 208 -12.22 12.25 42.26
C PRO A 208 -11.73 12.20 40.81
N ASN A 209 -12.14 11.18 40.06
CA ASN A 209 -11.90 11.07 38.63
C ASN A 209 -12.87 11.98 37.86
N LEU A 210 -12.52 13.25 37.70
CA LEU A 210 -13.31 14.24 36.97
C LEU A 210 -13.46 13.95 35.47
N LEU A 211 -12.56 13.16 34.85
CA LEU A 211 -12.63 12.85 33.43
C LEU A 211 -13.64 11.74 33.10
N ASN A 212 -13.84 10.77 34.00
CA ASN A 212 -14.75 9.62 33.77
C ASN A 212 -14.63 9.00 32.37
N ARG A 213 -13.39 8.92 31.84
CA ARG A 213 -13.04 8.43 30.49
C ARG A 213 -13.57 9.26 29.32
N ASN A 214 -14.11 10.45 29.56
CA ASN A 214 -14.40 11.41 28.52
C ASN A 214 -13.11 12.18 28.14
N PHE A 215 -12.38 11.67 27.15
CA PHE A 215 -11.13 12.30 26.71
C PHE A 215 -11.31 13.38 25.64
N VAL A 216 -12.51 13.91 25.48
CA VAL A 216 -12.81 14.99 24.52
C VAL A 216 -12.75 16.32 25.25
N ALA A 217 -12.03 17.29 24.67
CA ALA A 217 -12.02 18.68 25.11
C ALA A 217 -12.39 19.54 23.90
N ASP A 218 -13.21 20.57 24.12
CA ASP A 218 -13.73 21.42 23.05
C ASP A 218 -12.77 22.56 22.70
N LYS A 219 -11.92 22.97 23.65
CA LYS A 219 -10.96 24.06 23.49
C LYS A 219 -9.58 23.67 24.02
N ALA A 220 -8.56 24.25 23.40
CA ALA A 220 -7.19 24.11 23.86
C ALA A 220 -7.04 24.55 25.33
N ASN A 221 -6.20 23.83 26.06
CA ASN A 221 -5.84 24.06 27.46
C ASN A 221 -6.99 23.97 28.48
N GLN A 222 -8.06 23.22 28.15
CA GLN A 222 -9.08 22.87 29.14
C GLN A 222 -8.66 21.68 30.00
N VAL A 223 -8.11 20.64 29.37
CA VAL A 223 -7.68 19.43 30.06
C VAL A 223 -6.32 19.00 29.57
N TRP A 224 -5.38 18.94 30.50
CA TRP A 224 -4.06 18.36 30.27
C TRP A 224 -3.97 17.01 30.96
N CYS A 225 -3.41 16.02 30.26
CA CYS A 225 -3.03 14.74 30.85
C CYS A 225 -1.53 14.71 31.08
N THR A 226 -1.11 14.16 32.22
CA THR A 226 0.30 13.97 32.57
C THR A 226 0.55 12.57 33.08
N ASP A 227 1.74 12.06 32.79
CA ASP A 227 2.19 10.76 33.27
C ASP A 227 3.74 10.71 33.23
N PHE A 228 4.30 9.62 33.75
CA PHE A 228 5.71 9.30 33.70
C PHE A 228 5.96 8.04 32.89
N THR A 229 7.11 7.98 32.24
CA THR A 229 7.62 6.74 31.69
C THR A 229 9.10 6.58 31.97
N TYR A 230 9.54 5.35 32.20
CA TYR A 230 10.96 5.02 32.30
C TYR A 230 11.58 4.89 30.90
N VAL A 231 12.83 5.33 30.79
CA VAL A 231 13.69 5.17 29.62
C VAL A 231 15.09 4.78 30.11
N PHE A 232 15.86 4.07 29.31
CA PHE A 232 17.18 3.57 29.70
C PHE A 232 18.27 4.23 28.87
N LEU A 233 19.39 4.54 29.53
CA LEU A 233 20.64 4.85 28.86
C LEU A 233 21.36 3.55 28.45
N THR A 234 22.34 3.68 27.57
CA THR A 234 23.15 2.56 27.04
C THR A 234 23.85 1.78 28.17
N ASN A 235 24.21 2.47 29.25
CA ASN A 235 24.85 1.86 30.42
C ASN A 235 23.86 1.17 31.40
N GLY A 236 22.59 1.03 31.02
CA GLY A 236 21.54 0.44 31.85
C GLY A 236 20.95 1.38 32.90
N SER A 237 21.47 2.59 33.05
CA SER A 237 20.93 3.55 34.01
C SER A 237 19.53 3.99 33.60
N MET A 238 18.59 3.91 34.55
CA MET A 238 17.22 4.34 34.32
C MET A 238 17.09 5.87 34.43
N ARG A 239 16.27 6.42 33.56
CA ARG A 239 15.79 7.81 33.56
C ARG A 239 14.28 7.82 33.44
N TYR A 240 13.70 8.97 33.76
CA TYR A 240 12.26 9.17 33.72
C TYR A 240 11.94 10.35 32.82
N SER A 241 10.93 10.20 31.97
CA SER A 241 10.35 11.29 31.19
C SER A 241 8.95 11.58 31.72
N CYS A 242 8.73 12.84 32.13
CA CYS A 242 7.43 13.39 32.48
C CYS A 242 6.92 14.18 31.28
N THR A 243 5.73 13.85 30.80
CA THR A 243 5.13 14.52 29.64
C THR A 243 3.72 14.96 29.96
N ILE A 244 3.37 16.16 29.48
CA ILE A 244 2.05 16.77 29.56
C ILE A 244 1.53 16.90 28.13
N ILE A 245 0.36 16.32 27.86
CA ILE A 245 -0.35 16.45 26.58
C ILE A 245 -1.67 17.20 26.79
N ASP A 246 -2.10 17.93 25.78
CA ASP A 246 -3.43 18.54 25.75
C ASP A 246 -4.43 17.58 25.10
N LEU A 247 -5.60 17.38 25.72
CA LEU A 247 -6.63 16.49 25.19
C LEU A 247 -7.34 17.04 23.96
N TYR A 248 -7.32 18.37 23.75
CA TYR A 248 -7.97 19.02 22.62
C TYR A 248 -7.44 18.54 21.26
N ASP A 249 -6.11 18.59 21.09
CA ASP A 249 -5.42 18.32 19.82
C ASP A 249 -4.35 17.22 19.94
N ARG A 250 -4.19 16.63 21.13
CA ARG A 250 -3.15 15.65 21.47
C ARG A 250 -1.73 16.19 21.38
N SER A 251 -1.53 17.51 21.37
CA SER A 251 -0.19 18.08 21.34
C SER A 251 0.55 17.86 22.66
N VAL A 252 1.86 17.65 22.57
CA VAL A 252 2.74 17.69 23.74
C VAL A 252 2.96 19.15 24.12
N VAL A 253 2.44 19.53 25.29
CA VAL A 253 2.58 20.88 25.84
C VAL A 253 3.95 21.07 26.48
N ALA A 254 4.39 20.04 27.22
CA ALA A 254 5.73 20.00 27.79
C ALA A 254 6.18 18.56 28.02
N SER A 255 7.48 18.38 27.90
CA SER A 255 8.20 17.17 28.27
C SER A 255 9.53 17.55 28.92
N LYS A 256 9.87 16.83 29.99
CA LYS A 256 11.16 16.89 30.67
C LYS A 256 11.61 15.51 31.13
N THR A 257 12.91 15.29 31.05
CA THR A 257 13.62 14.11 31.53
C THR A 257 14.26 14.37 32.89
N GLY A 258 14.56 13.32 33.64
CA GLY A 258 15.36 13.40 34.85
C GLY A 258 15.76 12.04 35.40
N LYS A 259 16.67 12.07 36.37
CA LYS A 259 17.24 10.87 37.00
C LYS A 259 16.26 10.13 37.92
N TRP A 260 15.32 10.86 38.50
CA TRP A 260 14.43 10.36 39.54
C TRP A 260 12.96 10.73 39.28
N ILE A 261 12.05 9.79 39.52
CA ILE A 261 10.61 10.03 39.53
C ILE A 261 10.22 10.81 40.79
N THR A 262 10.12 12.13 40.67
CA THR A 262 9.93 13.05 41.80
C THR A 262 8.84 14.06 41.52
N SER A 263 8.16 14.50 42.58
CA SER A 263 7.24 15.66 42.53
C SER A 263 7.94 16.90 41.97
N GLY A 264 9.22 17.10 42.31
CA GLY A 264 10.04 18.19 41.78
C GLY A 264 10.17 18.15 40.24
N LEU A 265 10.35 16.96 39.65
CA LEU A 265 10.34 16.80 38.20
C LEU A 265 8.96 17.11 37.60
N ALA A 266 7.88 16.60 38.20
CA ALA A 266 6.51 16.90 37.77
C ALA A 266 6.21 18.41 37.81
N ILE A 267 6.58 19.10 38.90
CA ILE A 267 6.44 20.56 39.04
C ILE A 267 7.25 21.28 37.97
N ARG A 268 8.49 20.87 37.69
CA ARG A 268 9.31 21.50 36.64
C ARG A 268 8.72 21.32 35.25
N THR A 269 8.09 20.18 34.96
CA THR A 269 7.38 19.93 33.69
C THR A 269 6.13 20.81 33.60
N LEU A 270 5.32 20.88 34.67
CA LEU A 270 4.13 21.71 34.71
C LEU A 270 4.46 23.21 34.61
N LYS A 271 5.54 23.65 35.28
CA LYS A 271 6.12 24.99 35.07
C LYS A 271 6.40 25.22 33.59
N LYS A 272 7.15 24.33 32.93
CA LYS A 272 7.47 24.47 31.51
C LYS A 272 6.20 24.56 30.64
N ALA A 273 5.17 23.77 30.94
CA ALA A 273 3.89 23.80 30.22
C ALA A 273 3.14 25.14 30.40
N LEU A 274 3.11 25.68 31.62
CA LEU A 274 2.47 26.96 31.88
C LEU A 274 3.20 28.13 31.18
N HIS A 275 4.53 28.12 31.19
CA HIS A 275 5.32 29.16 30.52
C HIS A 275 5.26 29.07 28.98
N SER A 276 4.93 27.91 28.41
CA SER A 276 4.77 27.79 26.95
C SER A 276 3.44 28.36 26.44
N GLN A 277 2.49 28.67 27.34
CA GLN A 277 1.21 29.25 26.95
C GLN A 277 1.29 30.79 26.88
N LYS A 278 0.75 31.35 25.80
CA LYS A 278 0.64 32.82 25.62
C LYS A 278 -0.18 33.49 26.73
N LYS A 279 -1.22 32.80 27.22
CA LYS A 279 -2.07 33.24 28.32
C LYS A 279 -2.20 32.09 29.32
N LYS A 280 -2.23 32.41 30.61
CA LYS A 280 -2.47 31.43 31.65
C LYS A 280 -3.84 30.79 31.43
N PRO A 281 -3.94 29.45 31.32
CA PRO A 281 -5.22 28.81 31.12
C PRO A 281 -6.11 28.98 32.36
N GLN A 282 -7.39 29.28 32.12
CA GLN A 282 -8.39 29.39 33.18
C GLN A 282 -9.09 28.04 33.35
N ASN A 283 -9.35 27.65 34.61
CA ASN A 283 -10.03 26.40 34.96
C ASN A 283 -9.39 25.14 34.34
N LEU A 284 -8.06 25.13 34.21
CA LEU A 284 -7.33 23.99 33.68
C LEU A 284 -7.48 22.78 34.60
N ILE A 285 -7.92 21.67 34.02
CA ILE A 285 -7.88 20.37 34.68
C ILE A 285 -6.56 19.68 34.32
N LEU A 286 -5.80 19.27 35.33
CA LEU A 286 -4.63 18.41 35.15
C LEU A 286 -4.98 17.00 35.61
N HIS A 287 -5.06 16.08 34.67
CA HIS A 287 -5.31 14.68 34.94
C HIS A 287 -4.04 13.85 35.00
N SER A 288 -3.88 13.05 36.06
CA SER A 288 -2.74 12.16 36.25
C SER A 288 -3.16 10.78 36.77
N ASP A 289 -2.21 9.86 36.85
CA ASP A 289 -2.38 8.67 37.69
C ASP A 289 -2.28 9.03 39.19
N GLN A 290 -2.47 8.03 40.05
CA GLN A 290 -2.33 8.17 41.51
C GLN A 290 -0.89 8.01 42.00
N GLY A 291 0.11 8.26 41.15
CA GLY A 291 1.51 8.17 41.53
C GLY A 291 1.86 9.13 42.67
N SER A 292 2.78 8.72 43.55
CA SER A 292 3.22 9.49 44.73
C SER A 292 3.74 10.89 44.37
N GLN A 293 4.30 11.03 43.17
CA GLN A 293 4.77 12.30 42.62
C GLN A 293 3.65 13.34 42.43
N PHE A 294 2.45 12.89 42.04
CA PHE A 294 1.29 13.74 41.80
C PHE A 294 0.42 13.92 43.05
N THR A 295 0.41 12.94 43.96
CA THR A 295 -0.32 13.04 45.25
C THR A 295 0.49 13.72 46.36
N SER A 296 1.73 14.15 46.09
CA SER A 296 2.57 14.84 47.07
C SER A 296 1.99 16.22 47.47
N ILE A 297 2.16 16.59 48.75
CA ILE A 297 1.72 17.89 49.27
C ILE A 297 2.33 19.05 48.46
N GLN A 298 3.60 18.91 48.06
CA GLN A 298 4.29 19.91 47.27
C GLN A 298 3.63 20.13 45.90
N PHE A 299 3.25 19.05 45.22
CA PHE A 299 2.59 19.11 43.91
C PHE A 299 1.17 19.66 44.04
N ILE A 300 0.41 19.23 45.06
CA ILE A 300 -0.94 19.71 45.34
C ILE A 300 -0.95 21.21 45.60
N ARG A 301 -0.07 21.70 46.50
CA ARG A 301 0.06 23.13 46.80
C ARG A 301 0.45 23.93 45.55
N TYR A 302 1.32 23.37 44.70
CA TYR A 302 1.70 24.00 43.45
C TYR A 302 0.51 24.14 42.49
N CYS A 303 -0.30 23.09 42.31
CA CYS A 303 -1.50 23.14 41.48
C CYS A 303 -2.52 24.17 42.01
N GLN A 304 -2.79 24.15 43.33
CA GLN A 304 -3.69 25.11 43.98
C GLN A 304 -3.23 26.56 43.79
N LYS A 305 -1.94 26.85 44.01
CA LYS A 305 -1.35 28.19 43.79
C LYS A 305 -1.54 28.69 42.36
N HIS A 306 -1.55 27.79 41.39
CA HIS A 306 -1.74 28.13 39.99
C HIS A 306 -3.19 28.05 39.51
N GLY A 307 -4.16 27.72 40.36
CA GLY A 307 -5.58 27.60 40.00
C GLY A 307 -5.87 26.38 39.11
N ILE A 308 -5.08 25.33 39.25
CA ILE A 308 -5.19 24.09 38.46
C ILE A 308 -6.01 23.08 39.27
N VAL A 309 -7.07 22.56 38.67
CA VAL A 309 -7.90 21.50 39.26
C VAL A 309 -7.26 20.15 38.96
N GLN A 310 -6.91 19.41 40.00
CA GLN A 310 -6.35 18.07 39.81
C GLN A 310 -7.47 17.04 39.64
N SER A 311 -7.28 16.15 38.68
CA SER A 311 -8.09 14.97 38.46
C SER A 311 -7.17 13.76 38.48
N MET A 312 -7.58 12.63 39.08
CA MET A 312 -6.75 11.42 39.04
C MET A 312 -7.55 10.19 38.62
N SER A 313 -6.91 9.28 37.88
CA SER A 313 -7.47 7.98 37.54
C SER A 313 -7.81 7.16 38.78
N ALA A 314 -8.77 6.23 38.69
CA ALA A 314 -8.94 5.25 39.75
C ALA A 314 -7.76 4.28 39.81
N ALA A 315 -7.36 3.85 41.02
CA ALA A 315 -6.31 2.84 41.18
C ALA A 315 -6.66 1.55 40.42
N GLY A 316 -5.69 1.02 39.67
CA GLY A 316 -5.87 -0.21 38.91
C GLY A 316 -6.80 -0.10 37.70
N CYS A 317 -7.08 1.12 37.23
CA CYS A 317 -7.86 1.39 36.02
C CYS A 317 -6.98 2.03 34.91
N PRO A 318 -6.24 1.22 34.13
CA PRO A 318 -5.33 1.74 33.10
C PRO A 318 -6.04 2.56 32.01
N TYR A 319 -7.34 2.30 31.81
CA TYR A 319 -8.16 2.99 30.81
C TYR A 319 -8.39 4.47 31.13
N ASP A 320 -8.25 4.88 32.38
CA ASP A 320 -8.54 6.25 32.81
C ASP A 320 -7.46 7.24 32.35
N ASN A 321 -6.26 6.78 31.98
CA ASN A 321 -5.19 7.61 31.39
C ASN A 321 -4.77 7.11 29.99
N ALA A 322 -5.73 6.56 29.23
CA ALA A 322 -5.49 5.99 27.91
C ALA A 322 -4.77 6.94 26.91
N PRO A 323 -5.00 8.27 26.89
CA PRO A 323 -4.24 9.19 26.05
C PRO A 323 -2.73 9.17 26.30
N MET A 324 -2.31 9.15 27.56
CA MET A 324 -0.90 9.07 27.93
C MET A 324 -0.31 7.71 27.58
N GLU A 325 -1.04 6.63 27.83
CA GLU A 325 -0.60 5.29 27.44
C GLU A 325 -0.38 5.20 25.93
N ARG A 326 -1.31 5.76 25.14
CA ARG A 326 -1.19 5.82 23.68
C ARG A 326 0.04 6.63 23.25
N TYR A 327 0.23 7.81 23.83
CA TYR A 327 1.41 8.64 23.57
C TYR A 327 2.70 7.88 23.87
N TYR A 328 2.84 7.29 25.07
CA TYR A 328 4.07 6.61 25.45
C TYR A 328 4.33 5.33 24.66
N ASN A 329 3.29 4.65 24.19
CA ASN A 329 3.44 3.55 23.25
C ASN A 329 4.08 4.00 21.94
N THR A 330 3.60 5.12 21.39
CA THR A 330 4.14 5.74 20.18
C THR A 330 5.56 6.27 20.40
N PHE A 331 5.78 7.07 21.44
CA PHE A 331 7.08 7.60 21.83
C PHE A 331 8.14 6.51 21.98
N LYS A 332 7.82 5.40 22.66
CA LYS A 332 8.77 4.31 22.83
C LYS A 332 9.05 3.56 21.53
N ALA A 333 8.03 3.33 20.71
CA ALA A 333 8.20 2.63 19.43
C ALA A 333 8.99 3.45 18.41
N GLU A 334 8.74 4.75 18.33
CA GLU A 334 9.30 5.63 17.31
C GLU A 334 10.66 6.23 17.70
N LEU A 335 10.95 6.38 19.01
CA LEU A 335 12.21 6.94 19.49
C LEU A 335 12.99 5.94 20.36
N ILE A 336 12.48 5.63 21.56
CA ILE A 336 13.30 5.00 22.62
C ILE A 336 13.80 3.61 22.24
N ASN A 337 13.00 2.80 21.54
CA ASN A 337 13.41 1.45 21.16
C ASN A 337 14.33 1.41 19.93
N ARG A 338 14.60 2.56 19.30
CA ARG A 338 15.33 2.66 18.03
C ARG A 338 16.72 3.24 18.18
N PHE A 339 16.92 4.04 19.22
CA PHE A 339 18.15 4.78 19.45
C PHE A 339 18.71 4.43 20.82
N ASN A 340 20.03 4.44 20.92
CA ASN A 340 20.75 4.28 22.17
C ASN A 340 21.26 5.65 22.61
N PHE A 341 21.04 5.99 23.86
CA PHE A 341 21.46 7.27 24.43
C PHE A 341 22.57 7.02 25.45
N ARG A 342 23.70 7.72 25.32
CA ARG A 342 24.86 7.55 26.21
C ARG A 342 24.79 8.50 27.39
N THR A 343 24.29 9.72 27.16
CA THR A 343 24.26 10.78 28.17
C THR A 343 22.83 11.26 28.47
N ASP A 344 22.69 11.97 29.58
CA ASP A 344 21.44 12.63 29.97
C ASP A 344 21.05 13.72 28.96
N GLU A 345 22.05 14.42 28.43
CA GLU A 345 21.91 15.53 27.48
C GLU A 345 21.40 15.01 26.13
N GLU A 346 21.99 13.94 25.59
CA GLU A 346 21.56 13.29 24.34
C GLU A 346 20.09 12.85 24.43
N LEU A 347 19.74 12.16 25.53
CA LEU A 347 18.36 11.74 25.77
C LEU A 347 17.42 12.95 25.86
N THR A 348 17.81 13.99 26.60
CA THR A 348 16.98 15.18 26.80
C THR A 348 16.74 15.93 25.49
N TYR A 349 17.77 16.04 24.65
CA TYR A 349 17.68 16.62 23.32
C TYR A 349 16.73 15.80 22.44
N ALA A 350 16.96 14.50 22.31
CA ALA A 350 16.16 13.62 21.46
C ALA A 350 14.68 13.57 21.89
N VAL A 351 14.40 13.57 23.20
CA VAL A 351 13.02 13.63 23.71
C VAL A 351 12.36 14.97 23.38
N SER A 352 13.12 16.07 23.42
CA SER A 352 12.60 17.39 23.07
C SER A 352 12.34 17.52 21.58
N GLU A 353 13.30 17.13 20.75
CA GLU A 353 13.15 17.10 19.29
C GLU A 353 11.96 16.22 18.88
N TYR A 354 11.87 15.01 19.44
CA TYR A 354 10.73 14.14 19.19
C TYR A 354 9.40 14.79 19.56
N ALA A 355 9.29 15.37 20.75
CA ALA A 355 8.03 15.92 21.24
C ALA A 355 7.58 17.15 20.44
N TYR A 356 8.48 18.11 20.23
CA TYR A 356 8.09 19.43 19.72
C TYR A 356 8.23 19.56 18.20
N VAL A 357 9.14 18.81 17.58
CA VAL A 357 9.35 18.85 16.12
C VAL A 357 8.58 17.70 15.49
N TRP A 358 9.00 16.46 15.74
CA TRP A 358 8.39 15.31 15.08
C TRP A 358 6.91 15.14 15.44
N TYR A 359 6.59 14.94 16.72
CA TYR A 359 5.26 14.56 17.17
C TYR A 359 4.22 15.68 16.97
N ASN A 360 4.57 16.93 17.33
CA ASN A 360 3.65 18.05 17.23
C ASN A 360 3.52 18.63 15.82
N GLN A 361 4.62 18.75 15.06
CA GLN A 361 4.61 19.52 13.80
C GLN A 361 4.55 18.66 12.56
N ILE A 362 5.14 17.46 12.57
CA ILE A 362 5.34 16.66 11.35
C ILE A 362 4.40 15.42 11.31
N ARG A 363 4.29 14.73 12.45
CA ARG A 363 3.64 13.42 12.58
C ARG A 363 2.12 13.52 12.40
N PRO A 364 1.52 12.80 11.43
CA PRO A 364 0.07 12.70 11.29
C PRO A 364 -0.58 12.05 12.51
N HIS A 365 -1.67 12.63 13.00
CA HIS A 365 -2.37 12.15 14.19
C HIS A 365 -3.82 11.74 13.89
N SER A 366 -4.15 10.45 14.07
CA SER A 366 -5.47 9.92 13.67
C SER A 366 -6.65 10.53 14.44
N TYR A 367 -6.44 11.02 15.66
CA TYR A 367 -7.46 11.74 16.42
C TYR A 367 -7.83 13.09 15.77
N ASN A 368 -6.92 13.68 14.99
CA ASN A 368 -7.11 14.97 14.30
C ASN A 368 -7.40 14.80 12.80
N ASP A 369 -7.96 13.66 12.39
CA ASP A 369 -8.13 13.30 10.97
C ASP A 369 -6.81 13.29 10.18
N TYR A 370 -5.75 12.83 10.85
CA TYR A 370 -4.36 12.81 10.35
C TYR A 370 -3.72 14.18 10.11
N ARG A 371 -4.34 15.27 10.56
CA ARG A 371 -3.61 16.52 10.80
C ARG A 371 -2.60 16.33 11.91
N THR A 372 -1.54 17.13 11.90
CA THR A 372 -0.60 17.18 13.01
C THR A 372 -1.26 17.90 14.21
N PRO A 373 -0.82 17.64 15.45
CA PRO A 373 -1.33 18.38 16.60
C PRO A 373 -1.23 19.90 16.41
N TYR A 374 -0.14 20.39 15.81
CA TYR A 374 0.02 21.80 15.49
C TYR A 374 -1.02 22.31 14.48
N GLU A 375 -1.22 21.59 13.37
CA GLU A 375 -2.26 21.93 12.37
C GLU A 375 -3.66 21.99 12.99
N ALA A 376 -3.98 21.03 13.86
CA ALA A 376 -5.26 20.97 14.56
C ALA A 376 -5.44 22.15 15.52
N ARG A 377 -4.39 22.53 16.28
CA ARG A 377 -4.44 23.65 17.24
C ARG A 377 -4.70 24.99 16.59
N PHE A 378 -4.05 25.25 15.46
CA PHE A 378 -4.08 26.55 14.79
C PHE A 378 -5.05 26.61 13.61
N GLY A 379 -5.80 25.54 13.34
CA GLY A 379 -6.71 25.47 12.20
C GLY A 379 -6.00 25.59 10.85
N LEU A 380 -4.71 25.27 10.80
CA LEU A 380 -3.91 25.36 9.57
C LEU A 380 -4.28 24.16 8.69
N ASN A 381 -5.14 24.41 7.70
CA ASN A 381 -5.47 23.44 6.67
C ASN A 381 -4.41 23.47 5.58
N GLN A 382 -3.36 22.66 5.68
CA GLN A 382 -2.49 22.49 4.51
C GLN A 382 -3.15 21.66 3.39
N PHE A 383 -4.18 20.84 3.65
CA PHE A 383 -4.89 20.13 2.57
C PHE A 383 -6.38 19.90 2.87
N ARG A 384 -7.25 20.44 2.01
CA ARG A 384 -8.72 20.24 2.00
C ARG A 384 -9.08 18.75 1.85
N GLN A 385 -9.76 18.20 2.87
CA GLN A 385 -11.03 17.45 2.87
C GLN A 385 -11.46 16.45 1.76
N LEU A 386 -10.70 16.18 0.68
CA LEU A 386 -11.23 15.38 -0.45
C LEU A 386 -11.06 13.85 -0.36
N CYS A 387 -10.62 13.28 0.77
CA CYS A 387 -10.32 11.84 0.85
C CYS A 387 -10.86 11.10 2.09
N TYR A 388 -11.70 11.73 2.91
CA TYR A 388 -12.28 11.10 4.12
C TYR A 388 -13.75 10.70 4.00
N LYS A 389 -14.41 11.00 2.88
CA LYS A 389 -15.70 10.40 2.53
C LYS A 389 -15.45 9.25 1.57
N ASN A 390 -15.25 8.05 2.11
CA ASN A 390 -15.72 6.77 1.59
C ASN A 390 -15.30 5.70 2.58
N ALA A 391 -16.32 5.22 3.31
CA ALA A 391 -16.30 4.07 4.20
C ALA A 391 -15.91 2.78 3.45
#